data_AF-A0A1M5S3Y6-F1
#
_entry.id   AF-A0A1M5S3Y6-F1
#
_cell.length_a   1.000
_cell.length_b   1.000
_cell.length_c   1.000
_cell.angle_alpha   90.00
_cell.angle_beta   90.00
_cell.angle_gamma   90.00
#
_symmetry.space_group_name_H-M   'P 1'
#
loop_
_entity.id
_entity.type
_entity.pdbx_description
1 polymer ?
#
loop_
_entity_poly.entity_id
_entity_poly.type
_entity_poly.pdbx_seq_one_letter_code
_entity_poly.pdbx_strand_id
1 'polypeptide(L)'
;MKKTNKFDHRDVLKSLVQVRGDLSLMEQEFAIEAQIQRETADWVPMWVDLENSVRSERVGATAYRAITDEGDLLWYVRRDGKKKGYHSPASTATEAFADAESCWSTRRAIKQNWRRLEVLQNELLSGRKSLDVTVEDARKGGLCVMGIEGFMKRFGISRRKHISGRFAALLMKFEPQVGFAIYNAASTKEFLPKVFEESVAA
;
A
#
# COMPACT_ATOMS: atom_id res chain seq x y z
N MET A 1 1.13 2.81 28.66
CA MET A 1 1.44 3.69 27.52
C MET A 1 2.91 3.57 27.19
N LYS A 2 3.30 2.89 26.10
CA LYS A 2 4.69 2.95 25.63
C LYS A 2 4.86 4.30 24.91
N LYS A 3 5.80 5.12 25.39
CA LYS A 3 6.27 6.30 24.67
C LYS A 3 6.78 5.79 23.32
N THR A 4 6.10 6.12 22.23
CA THR A 4 6.69 6.01 20.90
C THR A 4 7.89 6.95 20.91
N ASN A 5 9.11 6.40 20.83
CA ASN A 5 10.25 7.18 20.39
C ASN A 5 9.86 7.71 19.01
N LYS A 6 9.41 8.97 18.95
CA LYS A 6 9.42 9.70 17.69
C LYS A 6 10.90 9.80 17.35
N PHE A 7 11.33 9.12 16.28
CA PHE A 7 12.62 9.45 15.72
C PHE A 7 12.67 10.96 15.48
N ASP A 8 13.80 11.58 15.77
CA ASP A 8 14.03 12.95 15.33
C ASP A 8 13.85 12.94 13.80
N HIS A 9 12.99 13.83 13.29
CA HIS A 9 12.76 13.93 11.86
C HIS A 9 14.08 14.15 11.11
N ARG A 10 15.06 14.84 11.72
CA ARG A 10 16.37 15.04 11.11
C ARG A 10 17.15 13.74 10.95
N ASP A 11 17.05 12.81 11.89
CA ASP A 11 17.73 11.51 11.81
C ASP A 11 17.12 10.61 10.72
N VAL A 12 15.78 10.64 10.60
CA VAL A 12 15.04 9.96 9.52
C VAL A 12 15.47 10.48 8.15
N LEU A 13 15.55 11.81 8.01
CA LEU A 13 15.95 12.45 6.76
C LEU A 13 17.41 12.16 6.41
N LYS A 14 18.33 12.21 7.38
CA LYS A 14 19.73 11.79 7.19
C LYS A 14 19.83 10.34 6.72
N SER A 15 19.06 9.44 7.32
CA SER A 15 19.03 8.03 6.93
C SER A 15 18.58 7.85 5.48
N LEU A 16 17.61 8.63 5.01
CA LEU A 16 17.16 8.61 3.61
C LEU A 16 18.26 9.10 2.65
N VAL A 17 18.92 10.21 2.98
CA VAL A 17 19.98 10.79 2.13
C VAL A 17 21.21 9.90 2.05
N GLN A 18 21.58 9.22 3.13
CA GLN A 18 22.71 8.29 3.15
C GLN A 18 22.57 7.14 2.13
N VAL A 19 21.34 6.80 1.73
CA VAL A 19 21.08 5.78 0.70
C VAL A 19 21.51 6.24 -0.69
N ARG A 20 21.75 7.54 -0.92
CA ARG A 20 22.27 8.05 -2.19
C ARG A 20 23.73 7.66 -2.47
N GLY A 21 24.47 7.23 -1.44
CA GLY A 21 25.90 6.93 -1.52
C GLY A 21 26.78 8.02 -0.92
N ASP A 22 28.00 8.17 -1.44
CA ASP A 22 29.05 9.03 -0.88
C ASP A 22 28.78 10.53 -1.12
N LEU A 23 27.88 11.11 -0.33
CA LEU A 23 27.67 12.56 -0.24
C LEU A 23 28.48 13.14 0.90
N SER A 24 29.12 14.29 0.68
CA SER A 24 29.72 15.08 1.76
C SER A 24 28.65 15.58 2.75
N LEU A 25 29.06 15.95 3.97
CA LEU A 25 28.13 16.45 4.98
C LEU A 25 27.34 17.68 4.50
N MET A 26 27.96 18.57 3.73
CA MET A 26 27.29 19.75 3.18
C MET A 26 26.25 19.40 2.12
N GLU A 27 26.56 18.44 1.24
CA GLU A 27 25.61 17.92 0.25
C GLU A 27 24.45 17.18 0.91
N GLN A 28 24.70 16.48 2.01
CA GLN A 28 23.65 15.82 2.77
C GLN A 28 22.66 16.84 3.37
N GLU A 29 23.17 17.90 4.00
CA GLU A 29 22.32 18.95 4.59
C GLU A 29 21.51 19.69 3.51
N PHE A 30 22.13 20.00 2.36
CA PHE A 30 21.41 20.61 1.23
C PHE A 30 20.30 19.70 0.67
N ALA A 31 20.57 18.40 0.53
CA ALA A 31 19.58 17.43 0.06
C ALA A 31 18.35 17.38 0.98
N ILE A 32 18.57 17.41 2.30
CA ILE A 32 17.48 17.42 3.30
C ILE A 32 16.57 18.64 3.12
N GLU A 33 17.14 19.81 2.88
CA GLU A 33 16.37 21.07 2.85
C GLU A 33 15.66 21.32 1.51
N ALA A 34 16.24 20.90 0.38
CA ALA A 34 15.76 21.28 -0.94
C ALA A 34 15.01 20.18 -1.72
N GLN A 35 15.28 18.90 -1.42
CA GLN A 35 14.95 17.79 -2.34
C GLN A 35 14.02 16.73 -1.75
N ILE A 36 13.79 16.76 -0.43
CA ILE A 36 12.92 15.82 0.26
C ILE A 36 11.58 16.46 0.58
N GLN A 37 10.51 15.77 0.22
CA GLN A 37 9.15 16.24 0.45
C GLN A 37 8.39 15.34 1.42
N ARG A 38 7.58 15.98 2.26
CA ARG A 38 6.65 15.28 3.12
C ARG A 38 5.44 14.83 2.32
N GLU A 39 5.13 13.55 2.38
CA GLU A 39 3.97 12.96 1.72
C GLU A 39 3.16 12.10 2.68
N THR A 40 1.88 11.94 2.38
CA THR A 40 1.03 10.95 3.04
C THR A 40 0.10 10.33 2.02
N ALA A 41 0.39 9.08 1.65
CA ALA A 41 -0.37 8.32 0.66
C ALA A 41 -0.88 7.03 1.28
N ASP A 42 -2.17 6.73 1.09
CA ASP A 42 -2.82 5.50 1.57
C ASP A 42 -2.49 5.18 3.05
N TRP A 43 -2.60 6.21 3.90
CA TRP A 43 -2.38 6.15 5.35
C TRP A 43 -0.92 5.96 5.80
N VAL A 44 0.04 6.05 4.86
CA VAL A 44 1.48 5.96 5.14
C VAL A 44 2.09 7.37 5.11
N PRO A 45 2.41 7.97 6.27
CA PRO A 45 3.21 9.18 6.31
C PRO A 45 4.68 8.84 6.01
N MET A 46 5.29 9.59 5.09
CA MET A 46 6.66 9.33 4.66
C MET A 46 7.35 10.60 4.16
N TRP A 47 8.67 10.56 4.11
CA TRP A 47 9.50 11.52 3.42
C TRP A 47 9.97 10.91 2.10
N VAL A 48 9.80 11.63 1.00
CA VAL A 48 10.11 11.16 -0.35
C VAL A 48 11.23 12.02 -0.92
N ASP A 49 12.27 11.35 -1.37
CA ASP A 49 13.39 11.97 -2.07
C ASP A 49 13.07 12.06 -3.57
N LEU A 50 12.88 13.28 -4.07
CA LEU A 50 12.50 13.49 -5.46
C LEU A 50 13.66 13.33 -6.45
N GLU A 51 14.90 13.48 -5.97
CA GLU A 51 16.12 13.37 -6.80
C GLU A 51 16.69 11.95 -6.77
N ASN A 52 16.48 11.19 -5.70
CA ASN A 52 16.79 9.76 -5.66
C ASN A 52 15.64 8.94 -6.25
N SER A 53 15.54 8.95 -7.57
CA SER A 53 14.47 8.26 -8.29
C SER A 53 14.96 7.50 -9.51
N VAL A 54 14.20 6.48 -9.89
CA VAL A 54 14.41 5.70 -11.10
C VAL A 54 13.13 5.72 -11.91
N ARG A 55 13.23 6.02 -13.20
CA ARG A 55 12.08 6.04 -14.13
C ARG A 55 12.09 4.78 -15.00
N SER A 56 10.92 4.22 -15.25
CA SER A 56 10.72 3.08 -16.14
C SER A 56 9.71 3.42 -17.23
N GLU A 57 10.18 3.53 -18.47
CA GLU A 57 9.32 3.76 -19.65
C GLU A 57 8.42 2.54 -19.94
N ARG A 58 8.89 1.32 -19.66
CA ARG A 58 8.10 0.08 -19.86
C ARG A 58 6.80 0.11 -19.05
N VAL A 59 6.88 0.63 -17.83
CA VAL A 59 5.78 0.60 -16.86
C VAL A 59 5.02 1.93 -16.83
N GLY A 60 5.61 3.00 -17.36
CA GLY A 60 5.06 4.37 -17.28
C GLY A 60 4.98 4.84 -15.83
N ALA A 61 6.09 4.69 -15.10
CA ALA A 61 6.15 4.99 -13.68
C ALA A 61 7.55 5.43 -13.22
N THR A 62 7.58 6.15 -12.11
CA THR A 62 8.79 6.55 -11.39
C THR A 62 8.77 5.96 -9.98
N ALA A 63 9.87 5.33 -9.58
CA ALA A 63 10.11 4.86 -8.22
C ALA A 63 11.00 5.88 -7.50
N TYR A 64 10.48 6.48 -6.44
CA TYR A 64 11.20 7.43 -5.59
C TYR A 64 11.68 6.72 -4.32
N ARG A 65 12.90 7.00 -3.87
CA ARG A 65 13.33 6.52 -2.56
C ARG A 65 12.58 7.28 -1.47
N ALA A 66 12.12 6.57 -0.44
CA ALA A 66 11.36 7.16 0.64
C ALA A 66 11.65 6.46 1.97
N ILE A 67 11.27 7.11 3.06
CA ILE A 67 11.36 6.59 4.43
C ILE A 67 10.09 6.93 5.22
N THR A 68 9.57 5.98 6.01
CA THR A 68 8.42 6.24 6.90
C THR A 68 8.84 7.08 8.11
N ASP A 69 7.87 7.61 8.85
CA ASP A 69 8.12 8.25 10.16
C ASP A 69 8.74 7.29 11.19
N GLU A 70 8.52 6.00 11.00
CA GLU A 70 9.07 4.92 11.82
C GLU A 70 10.50 4.49 11.39
N GLY A 71 11.02 5.06 10.30
CA GLY A 71 12.38 4.79 9.81
C GLY A 71 12.48 3.65 8.79
N ASP A 72 11.36 3.14 8.28
CA ASP A 72 11.35 2.06 7.28
C ASP A 72 11.63 2.63 5.89
N LEU A 73 12.75 2.22 5.30
CA LEU A 73 13.11 2.59 3.93
C LEU A 73 12.27 1.81 2.91
N LEU A 74 11.83 2.50 1.85
CA LEU A 74 10.95 1.94 0.82
C LEU A 74 11.15 2.61 -0.54
N TRP A 75 10.58 2.01 -1.57
CA TRP A 75 10.37 2.62 -2.88
C TRP A 75 8.90 3.02 -3.04
N TYR A 76 8.68 4.31 -3.30
CA TYR A 76 7.36 4.85 -3.60
C TYR A 76 7.17 4.94 -5.12
N VAL A 77 6.43 3.98 -5.68
CA VAL A 77 6.26 3.82 -7.13
C VAL A 77 4.99 4.50 -7.61
N ARG A 78 5.13 5.57 -8.39
CA ARG A 78 4.00 6.36 -8.93
C ARG A 78 3.90 6.19 -10.43
N ARG A 79 2.70 5.88 -10.93
CA ARG A 79 2.39 5.98 -12.36
C ARG A 79 2.26 7.43 -12.79
N ASP A 80 2.62 7.69 -14.04
CA ASP A 80 2.47 8.99 -14.65
C ASP A 80 1.02 9.49 -14.56
N GLY A 81 0.84 10.76 -14.18
CA GLY A 81 -0.46 11.38 -13.99
C GLY A 81 -1.31 10.83 -12.85
N LYS A 82 -0.78 9.93 -12.00
CA LYS A 82 -1.48 9.42 -10.81
C LYS A 82 -0.99 10.11 -9.54
N LYS A 83 -1.96 10.50 -8.70
CA LYS A 83 -1.70 11.12 -7.39
C LYS A 83 -1.22 10.12 -6.33
N LYS A 84 -1.64 8.86 -6.44
CA LYS A 84 -1.30 7.79 -5.50
C LYS A 84 -0.32 6.80 -6.14
N GLY A 85 0.66 6.38 -5.38
CA GLY A 85 1.62 5.34 -5.76
C GLY A 85 1.42 4.02 -5.01
N TYR A 86 2.40 3.15 -5.14
CA TYR A 86 2.54 1.89 -4.43
C TYR A 86 3.78 1.96 -3.54
N HIS A 87 3.69 1.46 -2.31
CA HIS A 87 4.81 1.40 -1.37
C HIS A 87 5.41 -0.01 -1.40
N SER A 88 6.63 -0.15 -1.93
CA SER A 88 7.37 -1.41 -1.95
C SER A 88 8.52 -1.39 -0.95
N PRO A 89 8.66 -2.39 -0.07
CA PRO A 89 9.83 -2.55 0.80
C PRO A 89 11.05 -3.12 0.06
N ALA A 90 10.98 -3.29 -1.27
CA ALA A 90 12.05 -3.90 -2.03
C ALA A 90 13.39 -3.17 -1.90
N SER A 91 14.47 -3.92 -2.11
CA SER A 91 15.82 -3.39 -2.03
C SER A 91 16.16 -2.54 -3.24
N THR A 92 15.66 -2.92 -4.42
CA THR A 92 15.94 -2.25 -5.70
C THR A 92 14.69 -1.63 -6.33
N ALA A 93 14.88 -0.61 -7.16
CA ALA A 93 13.78 -0.01 -7.92
C ALA A 93 13.14 -0.99 -8.91
N THR A 94 13.92 -1.90 -9.51
CA THR A 94 13.41 -2.91 -10.45
C THR A 94 12.43 -3.87 -9.77
N GLU A 95 12.77 -4.37 -8.59
CA GLU A 95 11.87 -5.19 -7.77
C GLU A 95 10.62 -4.40 -7.38
N ALA A 96 10.79 -3.13 -6.96
CA ALA A 96 9.66 -2.27 -6.61
C ALA A 96 8.69 -2.05 -7.78
N PHE A 97 9.19 -1.92 -9.01
CA PHE A 97 8.35 -1.86 -10.20
C PHE A 97 7.57 -3.16 -10.42
N ALA A 98 8.22 -4.32 -10.25
CA ALA A 98 7.57 -5.63 -10.40
C ALA A 98 6.44 -5.82 -9.37
N ASP A 99 6.67 -5.45 -8.10
CA ASP A 99 5.66 -5.47 -7.04
C ASP A 99 4.45 -4.58 -7.41
N ALA A 100 4.74 -3.36 -7.88
CA ALA A 100 3.72 -2.39 -8.23
C ALA A 100 2.89 -2.83 -9.44
N GLU A 101 3.52 -3.36 -10.48
CA GLU A 101 2.84 -3.92 -11.66
C GLU A 101 1.91 -5.06 -11.29
N SER A 102 2.40 -6.02 -10.50
CA SER A 102 1.61 -7.15 -9.99
C SER A 102 0.38 -6.64 -9.24
N CYS A 103 0.58 -5.72 -8.30
CA CYS A 103 -0.51 -5.15 -7.51
C CYS A 103 -1.52 -4.38 -8.37
N TRP A 104 -1.07 -3.60 -9.37
CA TRP A 104 -1.98 -2.90 -10.26
C TRP A 104 -2.76 -3.84 -11.18
N SER A 105 -2.13 -4.93 -11.62
CA SER A 105 -2.80 -5.98 -12.40
C SER A 105 -3.93 -6.63 -11.58
N THR A 106 -3.63 -7.06 -10.36
CA THR A 106 -4.62 -7.61 -9.41
C THR A 106 -5.76 -6.64 -9.17
N ARG A 107 -5.46 -5.38 -8.85
CA ARG A 107 -6.49 -4.34 -8.63
C ARG A 107 -7.32 -4.10 -9.89
N ARG A 108 -6.72 -4.12 -11.08
CA ARG A 108 -7.45 -3.93 -12.35
C ARG A 108 -8.45 -5.06 -12.58
N ALA A 109 -8.04 -6.30 -12.37
CA ALA A 109 -8.91 -7.45 -12.58
C ALA A 109 -10.03 -7.55 -11.51
N ILE A 110 -9.74 -7.19 -10.25
CA ILE A 110 -10.80 -7.04 -9.22
C ILE A 110 -11.80 -5.94 -9.63
N LYS A 111 -11.32 -4.80 -10.13
CA LYS A 111 -12.19 -3.69 -10.57
C LYS A 111 -13.14 -4.06 -11.72
N GLN A 112 -12.82 -5.04 -12.56
CA GLN A 112 -13.75 -5.54 -13.59
C GLN A 112 -15.01 -6.16 -12.96
N ASN A 113 -14.93 -6.59 -11.71
CA ASN A 113 -16.03 -7.20 -10.96
C ASN A 113 -16.62 -6.26 -9.89
N TRP A 114 -16.30 -4.96 -9.93
CA TRP A 114 -16.64 -4.02 -8.85
C TRP A 114 -18.14 -3.92 -8.57
N ARG A 115 -18.98 -3.95 -9.61
CA ARG A 115 -20.43 -3.92 -9.44
C ARG A 115 -20.96 -5.13 -8.64
N ARG A 116 -20.37 -6.32 -8.83
CA ARG A 116 -20.73 -7.51 -8.04
C ARG A 116 -20.28 -7.37 -6.59
N LEU A 117 -19.12 -6.75 -6.36
CA LEU A 117 -18.63 -6.42 -5.03
C LEU A 117 -19.55 -5.42 -4.30
N GLU A 118 -20.11 -4.43 -4.99
CA GLU A 118 -21.08 -3.49 -4.42
C GLU A 118 -22.41 -4.18 -4.05
N VAL A 119 -22.86 -5.13 -4.85
CA VAL A 119 -24.02 -5.98 -4.48
C VAL A 119 -23.71 -6.77 -3.21
N LEU A 120 -22.55 -7.43 -3.16
CA LEU A 120 -22.09 -8.17 -1.99
C LEU A 120 -21.97 -7.26 -0.75
N GLN A 121 -21.44 -6.04 -0.91
CA GLN A 121 -21.35 -5.06 0.17
C GLN A 121 -22.72 -4.81 0.81
N ASN A 122 -23.78 -4.65 0.00
CA ASN A 122 -25.14 -4.46 0.50
C ASN A 122 -25.71 -5.74 1.15
N GLU A 123 -25.38 -6.92 0.64
CA GLU A 123 -25.75 -8.20 1.26
C GLU A 123 -25.09 -8.39 2.63
N LEU A 124 -23.83 -7.99 2.78
CA LEU A 124 -23.11 -8.01 4.06
C LEU A 124 -23.70 -6.99 5.07
N LEU A 125 -24.04 -5.79 4.60
CA LEU A 125 -24.66 -4.75 5.44
C LEU A 125 -26.08 -5.12 5.87
N SER A 126 -26.83 -5.85 5.04
CA SER A 126 -28.16 -6.36 5.39
C SER A 126 -28.12 -7.67 6.18
N GLY A 127 -26.96 -8.32 6.28
CA GLY A 127 -26.80 -9.61 6.95
C GLY A 127 -27.28 -10.81 6.14
N ARG A 128 -27.62 -10.63 4.85
CA ARG A 128 -27.98 -11.73 3.93
C ARG A 128 -26.79 -12.65 3.64
N LYS A 129 -25.58 -12.10 3.71
CA LYS A 129 -24.33 -12.88 3.64
C LYS A 129 -23.44 -12.55 4.83
N SER A 130 -22.56 -13.49 5.15
CA SER A 130 -21.52 -13.33 6.17
C SER A 130 -20.19 -13.81 5.61
N LEU A 131 -19.11 -13.14 6.02
CA LEU A 131 -17.74 -13.52 5.73
C LEU A 131 -16.83 -12.92 6.81
N ASP A 132 -15.64 -13.48 6.96
CA ASP A 132 -14.54 -12.89 7.72
C ASP A 132 -13.52 -12.34 6.74
N VAL A 133 -13.11 -11.08 6.93
CA VAL A 133 -12.04 -10.45 6.15
C VAL A 133 -10.78 -10.43 6.99
N THR A 134 -9.72 -11.03 6.47
CA THR A 134 -8.41 -11.10 7.12
C THR A 134 -7.43 -10.08 6.54
N VAL A 135 -6.33 -9.86 7.27
CA VAL A 135 -5.19 -9.08 6.75
C VAL A 135 -4.60 -9.74 5.50
N GLU A 136 -4.65 -11.07 5.41
CA GLU A 136 -4.13 -11.80 4.26
C GLU A 136 -4.98 -11.57 3.00
N ASP A 137 -6.30 -11.44 3.15
CA ASP A 137 -7.19 -11.09 2.02
C ASP A 137 -6.85 -9.71 1.45
N ALA A 138 -6.47 -8.76 2.32
CA ALA A 138 -6.01 -7.44 1.92
C ALA A 138 -4.69 -7.49 1.14
N ARG A 139 -3.72 -8.31 1.59
CA ARG A 139 -2.45 -8.52 0.89
C ARG A 139 -2.66 -9.13 -0.50
N LYS A 140 -3.45 -10.20 -0.57
CA LYS A 140 -3.89 -10.81 -1.85
C LYS A 140 -4.67 -9.82 -2.72
N GLY A 141 -5.24 -8.76 -2.13
CA GLY A 141 -6.01 -7.72 -2.82
C GLY A 141 -5.13 -6.74 -3.61
N GLY A 142 -3.81 -6.96 -3.61
CA GLY A 142 -2.84 -6.05 -4.18
C GLY A 142 -2.69 -4.77 -3.35
N LEU A 143 -3.04 -4.77 -2.05
CA LEU A 143 -2.75 -3.66 -1.15
C LEU A 143 -1.34 -3.79 -0.60
N CYS A 144 -0.60 -2.68 -0.52
CA CYS A 144 0.74 -2.68 0.07
C CYS A 144 0.66 -2.92 1.58
N VAL A 145 1.60 -3.68 2.13
CA VAL A 145 1.66 -4.02 3.57
C VAL A 145 1.62 -2.77 4.44
N MET A 146 2.45 -1.77 4.14
CA MET A 146 2.48 -0.50 4.88
C MET A 146 1.14 0.23 4.86
N GLY A 147 0.44 0.22 3.72
CA GLY A 147 -0.90 0.84 3.62
C GLY A 147 -1.95 0.10 4.44
N ILE A 148 -1.87 -1.24 4.50
CA ILE A 148 -2.74 -2.05 5.38
C ILE A 148 -2.46 -1.71 6.84
N GLU A 149 -1.20 -1.66 7.25
CA GLU A 149 -0.82 -1.36 8.63
C GLU A 149 -1.19 0.07 9.04
N GLY A 150 -0.95 1.05 8.16
CA GLY A 150 -1.34 2.45 8.33
C GLY A 150 -2.86 2.59 8.48
N PHE A 151 -3.64 1.92 7.62
CA PHE A 151 -5.09 1.83 7.74
C PHE A 151 -5.51 1.23 9.09
N MET A 152 -4.96 0.07 9.45
CA MET A 152 -5.32 -0.61 10.70
C MET A 152 -5.00 0.23 11.94
N LYS A 153 -3.86 0.95 11.94
CA LYS A 153 -3.46 1.90 13.00
C LYS A 153 -4.43 3.07 13.08
N ARG A 154 -4.78 3.68 11.95
CA ARG A 154 -5.70 4.84 11.88
C ARG A 154 -7.10 4.53 12.40
N PHE A 155 -7.59 3.31 12.14
CA PHE A 155 -8.91 2.84 12.55
C PHE A 155 -8.91 2.08 13.90
N GLY A 156 -7.77 2.01 14.60
CA GLY A 156 -7.68 1.41 15.93
C GLY A 156 -7.86 -0.12 15.95
N ILE A 157 -7.57 -0.80 14.85
CA ILE A 157 -7.76 -2.25 14.68
C ILE A 157 -6.45 -3.02 14.49
N SER A 158 -5.28 -2.42 14.76
CA SER A 158 -3.95 -3.04 14.57
C SER A 158 -3.75 -4.41 15.25
N ARG A 159 -4.49 -4.71 16.32
CA ARG A 159 -4.38 -6.00 17.04
C ARG A 159 -5.30 -7.09 16.47
N ARG A 160 -6.17 -6.76 15.52
CA ARG A 160 -7.15 -7.70 14.96
C ARG A 160 -6.55 -8.38 13.74
N LYS A 161 -6.61 -9.71 13.70
CA LYS A 161 -6.21 -10.51 12.52
C LYS A 161 -7.31 -10.60 11.46
N HIS A 162 -8.56 -10.39 11.88
CA HIS A 162 -9.74 -10.40 11.02
C HIS A 162 -10.77 -9.39 11.52
N ILE A 163 -11.68 -9.01 10.63
CA ILE A 163 -12.87 -8.24 10.91
C ILE A 163 -14.07 -8.88 10.23
N SER A 164 -15.27 -8.67 10.77
CA SER A 164 -16.49 -9.19 10.14
C SER A 164 -16.73 -8.51 8.80
N GLY A 165 -17.30 -9.24 7.85
CA GLY A 165 -17.66 -8.75 6.52
C GLY A 165 -18.65 -7.59 6.58
N ARG A 166 -19.53 -7.55 7.58
CA ARG A 166 -20.42 -6.40 7.83
C ARG A 166 -19.64 -5.14 8.20
N PHE A 167 -18.63 -5.26 9.08
CA PHE A 167 -17.79 -4.13 9.45
C PHE A 167 -16.88 -3.70 8.29
N ALA A 168 -16.31 -4.66 7.55
CA ALA A 168 -15.55 -4.37 6.32
C ALA A 168 -16.41 -3.65 5.26
N ALA A 169 -17.65 -4.10 5.04
CA ALA A 169 -18.58 -3.47 4.10
C ALA A 169 -18.95 -2.04 4.52
N LEU A 170 -19.05 -1.77 5.83
CA LEU A 170 -19.21 -0.42 6.34
C LEU A 170 -17.97 0.43 6.05
N LEU A 171 -16.77 -0.09 6.33
CA LEU A 171 -15.51 0.62 6.04
C LEU A 171 -15.33 0.90 4.55
N MET A 172 -15.73 -0.02 3.67
CA MET A 172 -15.67 0.16 2.21
C MET A 172 -16.45 1.40 1.72
N LYS A 173 -17.49 1.85 2.43
CA LYS A 173 -18.21 3.09 2.08
C LYS A 173 -17.34 4.35 2.25
N PHE A 174 -16.41 4.33 3.20
CA PHE A 174 -15.54 5.45 3.53
C PHE A 174 -14.16 5.32 2.88
N GLU A 175 -13.65 4.09 2.80
CA GLU A 175 -12.38 3.74 2.17
C GLU A 175 -12.61 2.62 1.15
N PRO A 176 -12.81 2.94 -0.14
CA PRO A 176 -13.07 1.96 -1.18
C PRO A 176 -12.01 0.87 -1.29
N GLN A 177 -10.76 1.11 -0.85
CA GLN A 177 -9.70 0.10 -0.89
C GLN A 177 -10.02 -1.15 -0.06
N VAL A 178 -10.86 -1.05 0.99
CA VAL A 178 -11.32 -2.21 1.75
C VAL A 178 -12.05 -3.22 0.86
N GLY A 179 -12.65 -2.75 -0.25
CA GLY A 179 -13.28 -3.60 -1.25
C GLY A 179 -12.34 -4.66 -1.85
N PHE A 180 -11.04 -4.36 -2.00
CA PHE A 180 -10.08 -5.37 -2.50
C PHE A 180 -9.90 -6.53 -1.52
N ALA A 181 -9.92 -6.25 -0.21
CA ALA A 181 -9.86 -7.29 0.82
C ALA A 181 -11.16 -8.11 0.88
N ILE A 182 -12.32 -7.43 0.81
CA ILE A 182 -13.63 -8.11 0.76
C ILE A 182 -13.71 -9.03 -0.45
N TYR A 183 -13.21 -8.58 -1.61
CA TYR A 183 -13.23 -9.36 -2.84
C TYR A 183 -12.54 -10.72 -2.66
N ASN A 184 -11.31 -10.74 -2.14
CA ASN A 184 -10.59 -12.01 -1.97
C ASN A 184 -11.19 -12.92 -0.91
N ALA A 185 -11.66 -12.36 0.20
CA ALA A 185 -12.39 -13.13 1.20
C ALA A 185 -13.64 -13.79 0.57
N ALA A 186 -14.35 -13.05 -0.28
CA ALA A 186 -15.52 -13.53 -1.00
C ALA A 186 -15.20 -14.57 -2.08
N SER A 187 -14.08 -14.43 -2.80
CA SER A 187 -13.65 -15.43 -3.78
C SER A 187 -13.30 -16.77 -3.14
N THR A 188 -12.77 -16.77 -1.91
CA THR A 188 -12.52 -18.00 -1.13
C THR A 188 -13.81 -18.70 -0.71
N LYS A 189 -14.90 -17.93 -0.56
CA LYS A 189 -16.26 -18.43 -0.25
C LYS A 189 -17.12 -18.63 -1.50
N GLU A 190 -16.54 -18.53 -2.70
CA GLU A 190 -17.21 -18.67 -4.00
C GLU A 190 -18.37 -17.68 -4.23
N PHE A 191 -18.41 -16.58 -3.47
CA PHE A 191 -19.40 -15.51 -3.68
C PHE A 191 -19.04 -14.61 -4.88
N LEU A 192 -17.76 -14.57 -5.24
CA LEU A 192 -17.21 -13.84 -6.37
C LEU A 192 -16.20 -14.73 -7.11
N PRO A 193 -15.95 -14.49 -8.42
CA PRO A 193 -14.96 -15.26 -9.15
C PRO A 193 -13.56 -15.05 -8.58
N LYS A 194 -12.68 -16.02 -8.76
CA LYS A 194 -11.24 -15.87 -8.49
C LYS A 194 -10.62 -15.08 -9.64
N VAL A 195 -9.71 -14.16 -9.32
CA VAL A 195 -9.02 -13.32 -10.32
C VAL A 195 -7.77 -14.00 -10.89
N PHE A 196 -7.17 -14.90 -10.11
CA PHE A 196 -6.10 -15.79 -10.54
C PHE A 196 -6.41 -17.18 -10.00
N GLU A 197 -6.97 -18.05 -10.85
CA GLU A 197 -6.72 -19.47 -10.68
C GLU A 197 -5.33 -19.70 -11.27
N GLU A 198 -4.41 -20.20 -10.45
CA GLU A 198 -3.19 -20.77 -10.99
C GLU A 198 -3.60 -21.76 -12.08
N SER A 199 -3.05 -21.58 -13.27
CA SER A 199 -2.85 -22.67 -14.21
C SER A 199 -1.95 -23.71 -13.52
N VAL A 200 -2.53 -24.53 -12.65
CA VAL A 200 -1.96 -25.82 -12.23
C VAL A 200 -2.62 -26.88 -13.11
N ALA A 201 -2.04 -27.06 -14.30
CA ALA A 201 -2.12 -28.23 -15.19
C ALA A 201 -1.51 -27.77 -16.54
N ALA A 202 -0.44 -28.33 -17.10
CA ALA A 202 0.32 -29.55 -16.81
C ALA A 202 1.78 -29.34 -17.28
#